data_AF-A0A9D9CZZ1-F1
#
_entry.id   AF-A0A9D9CZZ1-F1
#
_cell.length_a   1.000
_cell.length_b   1.000
_cell.length_c   1.000
_cell.angle_alpha   90.00
_cell.angle_beta   90.00
_cell.angle_gamma   90.00
#
_symmetry.space_group_name_H-M   'P 1'
#
loop_
_entity.id
_entity.type
_entity.pdbx_description
1 polymer ?
#
loop_
_entity_poly.entity_id
_entity_poly.type
_entity_poly.pdbx_seq_one_letter_code
_entity_poly.pdbx_strand_id
1 'polypeptide(L)' 'MIMEKIILTGDRPTGKLHLGHYVGSLKRRVELQNSGLYDKIFIMIADAQALTDNADNPE' A
#
# COMPACT_ATOMS: atom_id res chain seq x y z
N MET A 1 26.49 -10.08 7.22
CA MET A 1 25.74 -8.95 6.63
C MET A 1 24.50 -8.72 7.50
N ILE A 2 24.24 -7.49 7.93
CA ILE A 2 22.95 -7.16 8.56
C ILE A 2 21.90 -7.11 7.45
N MET A 3 20.78 -7.78 7.65
CA MET A 3 19.68 -7.80 6.67
C MET A 3 18.81 -6.56 6.88
N GLU A 4 18.60 -5.77 5.83
CA GLU A 4 17.69 -4.62 5.88
C GLU A 4 16.27 -5.08 6.18
N LYS A 5 15.58 -4.38 7.09
CA LYS A 5 14.17 -4.58 7.40
C LYS A 5 13.32 -3.70 6.48
N ILE A 6 12.62 -4.34 5.57
CA ILE A 6 11.83 -3.67 4.53
C ILE A 6 10.34 -4.00 4.72
N ILE A 7 9.49 -2.98 4.57
CA ILE A 7 8.04 -3.15 4.43
C ILE A 7 7.64 -2.93 2.98
N LEU A 8 6.80 -3.82 2.45
CA LEU A 8 6.04 -3.61 1.22
C LEU A 8 4.55 -3.67 1.56
N THR A 9 3.81 -2.64 1.17
CA THR A 9 2.35 -2.56 1.28
C THR A 9 1.80 -1.79 0.07
N GLY A 10 0.50 -1.69 -0.08
CA GLY A 10 -0.11 -1.02 -1.22
C GLY A 10 -1.61 -1.24 -1.27
N ASP A 11 -2.26 -0.58 -2.22
CA ASP A 11 -3.68 -0.74 -2.52
C ASP A 11 -3.89 -0.74 -4.04
N ARG A 12 -4.98 -1.35 -4.49
CA ARG A 12 -5.47 -1.15 -5.85
C ARG A 12 -6.09 0.26 -5.96
N PRO A 13 -5.90 0.99 -7.06
CA PRO A 13 -6.48 2.32 -7.23
C PRO A 13 -7.97 2.24 -7.60
N THR A 14 -8.84 1.84 -6.66
CA THR A 14 -10.29 1.64 -6.91
C THR A 14 -11.14 2.90 -6.65
N GLY A 15 -10.51 4.06 -6.47
CA GLY A 15 -11.20 5.34 -6.24
C GLY A 15 -10.66 6.13 -5.05
N LYS A 16 -11.45 7.09 -4.57
CA LYS A 16 -11.06 7.96 -3.46
C LYS A 16 -11.00 7.19 -2.15
N LEU A 17 -9.93 7.45 -1.39
CA LEU A 17 -9.78 6.94 -0.04
C LEU A 17 -10.82 7.59 0.90
N HIS A 18 -11.17 6.87 1.96
CA HIS A 18 -12.16 7.28 2.96
C HIS A 18 -11.70 6.89 4.37
N LEU A 19 -12.47 7.24 5.42
CA LEU A 19 -12.07 7.05 6.82
C LEU A 19 -11.71 5.59 7.16
N GLY A 20 -12.44 4.62 6.58
CA GLY A 20 -12.09 3.20 6.69
C GLY A 20 -10.66 2.86 6.24
N HIS A 21 -10.15 3.47 5.16
CA HIS A 21 -8.76 3.29 4.74
C HIS A 21 -7.78 3.88 5.76
N TYR A 22 -8.12 5.06 6.31
CA TYR A 22 -7.28 5.71 7.31
C TYR A 22 -7.11 4.86 8.57
N VAL A 23 -8.22 4.38 9.12
CA VAL A 23 -8.21 3.53 10.33
C VAL A 23 -7.69 2.14 10.04
N GLY A 24 -8.01 1.59 8.87
CA GLY A 24 -7.68 0.22 8.48
C GLY A 24 -6.22 0.00 8.08
N SER A 25 -5.56 1.00 7.48
CA SER A 25 -4.17 0.82 7.03
C SER A 25 -3.31 2.09 7.07
N LEU A 26 -3.81 3.24 6.59
CA LEU A 26 -2.93 4.40 6.32
C LEU A 26 -2.28 4.97 7.58
N LYS A 27 -3.02 5.05 8.69
CA LYS A 27 -2.46 5.53 9.96
C LYS A 27 -1.27 4.67 10.39
N ARG A 28 -1.42 3.34 10.30
CA ARG A 28 -0.35 2.39 10.67
C ARG A 28 0.85 2.47 9.73
N ARG A 29 0.63 2.69 8.43
CA ARG A 29 1.71 2.87 7.45
C ARG A 29 2.58 4.09 7.83
N VAL A 30 1.96 5.21 8.20
CA VAL A 30 2.68 6.42 8.64
C VAL A 30 3.44 6.17 9.95
N GLU A 31 2.81 5.52 10.93
CA GLU A 31 3.48 5.15 12.19
C GLU A 31 4.72 4.30 11.95
N LEU A 32 4.62 3.27 11.09
CA LEU A 32 5.72 2.37 10.77
C LEU A 32 6.85 3.10 10.03
N GLN A 33 6.50 3.95 9.06
CA GLN A 33 7.47 4.78 8.34
C GLN A 33 8.29 5.66 9.30
N ASN A 34 7.63 6.23 10.31
CA ASN A 34 8.27 7.16 11.25
C ASN A 34 8.88 6.46 12.48
N SER A 35 8.70 5.15 12.62
CA SER A 35 9.10 4.41 13.84
C SER A 35 10.61 4.22 14.00
N GLY A 36 11.39 4.35 12.92
CA GLY A 36 12.80 3.99 12.90
C GLY A 36 13.08 2.49 13.03
N LEU A 37 12.05 1.64 13.00
CA LEU A 37 12.20 0.18 13.12
C LEU A 37 12.53 -0.53 11.79
N TYR A 38 12.34 0.17 10.68
CA TYR A 38 12.50 -0.34 9.32
C TYR A 38 13.40 0.61 8.52
N ASP A 39 14.24 0.03 7.68
CA ASP A 39 15.18 0.78 6.86
C ASP A 39 14.46 1.42 5.66
N LYS A 40 13.43 0.74 5.13
CA LYS A 40 12.66 1.19 3.96
C LYS A 40 11.20 0.77 4.06
N ILE A 41 10.33 1.62 3.53
CA ILE A 41 8.93 1.31 3.27
C ILE A 41 8.61 1.59 1.80
N PHE A 42 7.99 0.63 1.14
CA PHE A 42 7.49 0.75 -0.22
C PHE A 42 5.96 0.72 -0.20
N ILE A 43 5.35 1.71 -0.85
CA ILE A 43 3.90 1.80 -1.07
C ILE A 43 3.64 1.55 -2.55
N MET A 44 3.06 0.40 -2.87
CA MET A 44 2.74 -0.03 -4.22
C MET A 44 1.35 0.44 -4.62
N ILE A 45 1.22 0.98 -5.83
CA ILE A 45 -0.07 1.14 -6.51
C ILE A 45 -0.24 -0.13 -7.35
N ALA A 46 -1.16 -1.00 -6.96
CA ALA A 46 -1.33 -2.33 -7.55
C ALA A 46 -2.27 -2.29 -8.77
N ASP A 47 -1.87 -1.57 -9.82
CA ASP A 47 -2.67 -1.33 -11.03
C ASP A 47 -2.76 -2.53 -11.99
N ALA A 48 -1.70 -3.34 -12.11
CA ALA A 48 -1.70 -4.54 -12.95
C ALA A 48 -2.70 -5.61 -12.48
N GLN A 49 -3.17 -5.53 -11.23
CA GLN A 49 -4.23 -6.40 -10.69
C GLN A 49 -5.64 -5.86 -10.98
N ALA A 50 -5.80 -4.61 -11.42
CA ALA A 50 -7.06 -4.13 -11.99
C ALA A 50 -7.30 -4.69 -13.40
N LEU A 51 -6.22 -4.99 -14.14
CA LEU A 51 -6.30 -5.59 -15.48
C LEU A 51 -6.78 -7.05 -15.47
N THR A 52 -6.69 -7.77 -14.34
CA THR A 52 -7.21 -9.14 -14.22
C THR A 52 -8.67 -9.21 -13.79
N ASP A 53 -9.19 -8.17 -13.12
CA ASP A 53 -10.57 -8.13 -12.63
C ASP A 53 -11.53 -7.33 -13.54
N ASN A 54 -11.01 -6.50 -14.48
CA ASN A 54 -11.78 -5.64 -15.39
C ASN A 54 -11.50 -5.88 -16.89
N ALA A 55 -11.18 -7.12 -17.31
CA ALA A 55 -10.98 -7.41 -18.74
C ALA A 55 -12.22 -7.06 -19.60
N ASP A 56 -13.43 -7.11 -19.02
CA ASP A 56 -14.68 -6.90 -19.74
C ASP A 56 -15.22 -5.45 -19.70
N ASN A 57 -14.74 -4.58 -18.79
CA ASN A 57 -15.16 -3.17 -18.76
C ASN A 57 -14.14 -2.24 -18.07
N PRO A 58 -13.18 -1.65 -18.81
CA PRO A 58 -12.26 -0.64 -18.29
C PRO A 58 -12.92 0.74 -18.25
N GLU A 59 -13.03 1.34 -17.06
CA GLU A 59 -13.10 2.80 -16.89
C GLU A 59 -11.75 3.35 -16.43
#